data_AF-A0A1G9QFE8-F1
#
_entry.id   AF-A0A1G9QFE8-F1
#
_cell.length_a   1.000
_cell.length_b   1.000
_cell.length_c   1.000
_cell.angle_alpha   90.00
_cell.angle_beta   90.00
_cell.angle_gamma   90.00
#
_symmetry.space_group_name_H-M   'P 1'
#
loop_
_entity.id
_entity.type
_entity.pdbx_description
1 polymer ?
#
loop_
_entity_poly.entity_id
_entity_poly.type
_entity_poly.pdbx_seq_one_letter_code
_entity_poly.pdbx_strand_id
1 'polypeptide(L)'
;MSVSEITSRQQNLLRAFLLVYVVLVLYTIATGDPLVSLLVDVIFSVAIAVVGVLIVATSNGETLGVTTGVAFLGSGVAQAVELLTGLAIAATTSNILLLAGLGLYLYARAKNR
;
A
#
# COMPACT_ATOMS: atom_id res chain seq x y z
N MET A 1 -0.33 24.83 8.34
CA MET A 1 -0.69 23.58 9.01
C MET A 1 0.57 22.75 9.13
N SER A 2 1.18 22.72 10.31
CA SER A 2 2.46 22.04 10.54
C SER A 2 2.26 20.52 10.57
N VAL A 3 3.10 19.82 9.82
CA VAL A 3 3.14 18.35 9.66
C VAL A 3 3.69 17.65 10.94
N SER A 4 3.40 18.17 12.14
CA SER A 4 4.21 17.92 13.34
C SER A 4 3.49 17.33 14.55
N GLU A 5 2.35 16.65 14.41
CA GLU A 5 1.75 15.90 15.53
C GLU A 5 1.18 14.54 15.10
N ILE A 6 2.00 13.69 14.49
CA ILE A 6 1.75 12.24 14.65
C ILE A 6 2.18 11.92 16.08
N THR A 7 1.21 11.84 16.99
CA THR A 7 1.45 11.50 18.40
C THR A 7 2.30 10.23 18.51
N SER A 8 3.20 10.13 19.49
CA SER A 8 4.11 8.98 19.65
C SER A 8 3.36 7.63 19.67
N ARG A 9 2.10 7.63 20.13
CA ARG A 9 1.19 6.48 20.04
C ARG A 9 0.87 6.07 18.60
N GLN A 10 0.54 7.01 17.71
CA GLN A 10 0.26 6.71 16.31
C GLN A 10 1.49 6.20 15.57
N GLN A 11 2.68 6.73 15.87
CA GLN A 11 3.93 6.18 15.32
C GLN A 11 4.20 4.76 15.79
N ASN A 12 3.98 4.48 17.08
CA ASN A 12 4.14 3.14 17.64
C ASN A 12 3.14 2.14 17.06
N LEU A 13 1.89 2.57 16.84
CA LEU A 13 0.87 1.75 16.18
C LEU A 13 1.22 1.44 14.72
N LEU A 14 1.69 2.43 13.96
CA LEU A 14 2.17 2.22 12.59
C LEU A 14 3.35 1.24 12.54
N ARG A 15 4.32 1.39 13.46
CA ARG A 15 5.44 0.46 13.56
C ARG A 15 4.98 -0.95 13.94
N ALA A 16 4.09 -1.08 14.91
CA ALA A 16 3.53 -2.36 15.31
C ALA A 16 2.77 -3.03 14.15
N PHE A 17 1.96 -2.27 13.43
CA PHE A 17 1.26 -2.73 12.23
C PHE A 17 2.24 -3.23 11.16
N LEU A 18 3.28 -2.45 10.86
CA LEU A 18 4.31 -2.84 9.89
C LEU A 18 5.08 -4.09 10.33
N LEU A 19 5.44 -4.19 11.61
CA LEU A 19 6.11 -5.38 12.14
C LEU A 19 5.23 -6.61 12.04
N VAL A 20 3.95 -6.50 12.43
CA VAL A 20 2.98 -7.60 12.31
C VAL A 20 2.82 -8.00 10.85
N TYR A 21 2.67 -7.04 9.93
CA TYR A 21 2.57 -7.30 8.50
C TYR A 21 3.79 -8.06 7.97
N VAL A 22 5.01 -7.61 8.30
CA VAL A 22 6.24 -8.29 7.88
C VAL A 22 6.33 -9.70 8.46
N VAL A 23 5.99 -9.88 9.74
CA VAL A 23 5.98 -11.21 10.38
C VAL A 23 4.97 -12.13 9.69
N LEU A 24 3.77 -11.64 9.38
CA LEU A 24 2.77 -12.42 8.65
C LEU A 24 3.27 -12.81 7.26
N VAL A 25 3.85 -11.89 6.50
CA VAL A 25 4.45 -12.19 5.19
C VAL A 25 5.52 -13.28 5.30
N LEU A 26 6.44 -13.15 6.26
CA LEU A 26 7.49 -14.15 6.49
C LEU A 26 6.91 -15.51 6.89
N TYR A 27 5.85 -15.52 7.71
CA TYR A 27 5.14 -16.73 8.08
C TYR A 27 4.48 -17.39 6.86
N THR A 28 3.83 -16.61 6.00
CA THR A 28 3.22 -17.12 4.76
C THR A 28 4.27 -17.77 3.87
N ILE A 29 5.43 -17.13 3.71
CA ILE A 29 6.55 -17.68 2.92
C ILE A 29 7.06 -19.00 3.54
N ALA A 30 7.15 -19.07 4.86
CA ALA A 30 7.68 -20.24 5.57
C ALA A 30 6.72 -21.44 5.62
N THR A 31 5.41 -21.18 5.77
CA THR A 31 4.40 -22.22 6.00
C THR A 31 3.58 -22.58 4.77
N GLY A 32 3.46 -21.66 3.82
CA GLY A 32 2.54 -21.80 2.69
C GLY A 32 1.07 -21.87 3.12
N ASP A 33 0.73 -21.42 4.34
CA ASP A 33 -0.64 -21.47 4.84
C ASP A 33 -1.57 -20.56 3.99
N PRO A 34 -2.55 -21.14 3.28
CA PRO A 34 -3.41 -20.39 2.37
C PRO A 34 -4.30 -19.38 3.12
N LEU A 35 -4.65 -19.65 4.38
CA LEU A 35 -5.46 -18.72 5.18
C LEU A 35 -4.64 -17.50 5.59
N VAL A 36 -3.36 -17.69 5.94
CA VAL A 36 -2.49 -16.57 6.30
C VAL A 36 -2.12 -15.76 5.06
N SER A 37 -1.92 -16.40 3.89
CA SER A 37 -1.76 -15.69 2.62
C SER A 37 -2.95 -14.80 2.33
N LEU A 38 -4.16 -15.35 2.43
CA LEU A 38 -5.40 -14.60 2.21
C LEU A 38 -5.50 -13.39 3.14
N LEU A 39 -5.19 -13.56 4.43
CA LEU A 39 -5.20 -12.46 5.40
C LEU A 39 -4.19 -11.37 5.06
N VAL A 40 -2.98 -11.75 4.66
CA VAL A 40 -1.94 -10.80 4.22
C VAL A 40 -2.41 -10.01 3.01
N ASP A 41 -2.98 -10.68 2.02
CA ASP A 41 -3.45 -10.05 0.77
C ASP A 41 -4.61 -9.08 1.02
N VAL A 42 -5.55 -9.45 1.90
CA VAL A 42 -6.65 -8.57 2.34
C VAL A 42 -6.10 -7.33 3.06
N ILE A 43 -5.19 -7.52 4.02
CA ILE A 43 -4.59 -6.41 4.77
C ILE A 43 -3.83 -5.49 3.82
N PHE A 44 -3.05 -6.06 2.90
CA PHE A 44 -2.31 -5.32 1.88
C PHE A 44 -3.25 -4.49 1.00
N SER A 45 -4.30 -5.11 0.46
CA SER A 45 -5.29 -4.44 -0.40
C SER A 45 -5.91 -3.22 0.29
N VAL A 46 -6.34 -3.36 1.54
CA VAL A 46 -6.93 -2.27 2.32
C VAL A 46 -5.89 -1.20 2.62
N ALA A 47 -4.71 -1.59 3.10
CA ALA A 47 -3.66 -0.65 3.49
C ALA A 47 -3.19 0.20 2.32
N ILE A 48 -2.92 -0.41 1.16
CA ILE A 48 -2.42 0.31 -0.01
C ILE A 48 -3.50 1.22 -0.61
N ALA A 49 -4.77 0.81 -0.58
CA ALA A 49 -5.88 1.66 -1.00
C ALA A 49 -6.00 2.91 -0.11
N VAL A 50 -5.92 2.74 1.22
CA VAL A 50 -5.94 3.86 2.18
C VAL A 50 -4.76 4.79 1.95
N VAL A 51 -3.55 4.26 1.77
CA VAL A 51 -2.35 5.06 1.45
C VAL A 51 -2.54 5.85 0.15
N GLY A 52 -3.11 5.23 -0.88
CA GLY A 52 -3.42 5.89 -2.14
C GLY A 52 -4.38 7.07 -1.96
N VAL A 53 -5.50 6.86 -1.26
CA VAL A 53 -6.47 7.93 -0.95
C VAL A 53 -5.81 9.08 -0.16
N LEU A 54 -5.00 8.75 0.85
CA LEU A 54 -4.32 9.76 1.66
C LEU A 54 -3.33 10.59 0.83
N ILE A 55 -2.59 9.96 -0.08
CA ILE A 55 -1.68 10.68 -0.98
C ILE A 55 -2.47 11.60 -1.92
N VAL A 56 -3.56 11.13 -2.52
CA VAL A 56 -4.41 11.99 -3.37
C VAL A 56 -4.93 13.18 -2.56
N ALA A 57 -5.49 12.95 -1.37
CA ALA A 57 -6.06 13.98 -0.52
C ALA A 57 -5.02 15.02 -0.04
N THR A 58 -3.77 14.61 0.17
CA THR A 58 -2.69 15.49 0.67
C THR A 58 -1.86 16.13 -0.43
N SER A 59 -2.03 15.71 -1.69
CA SER A 59 -1.26 16.21 -2.83
C SER A 59 -1.60 17.65 -3.25
N ASN A 60 -2.70 18.24 -2.75
CA ASN A 60 -3.18 19.57 -3.15
C ASN A 60 -3.31 19.75 -4.68
N GLY A 61 -3.60 18.66 -5.41
CA GLY A 61 -3.73 18.67 -6.88
C GLY A 61 -2.41 18.62 -7.64
N GLU A 62 -1.26 18.46 -6.97
CA GLU A 62 0.01 18.24 -7.65
C GLU A 62 -0.04 16.95 -8.48
N THR A 63 0.19 17.04 -9.79
CA THR A 63 0.09 15.91 -10.72
C THR A 63 0.87 14.69 -10.27
N LEU A 64 2.09 14.89 -9.75
CA LEU A 64 2.94 13.79 -9.30
C LEU A 64 2.38 13.10 -8.05
N GLY A 65 1.84 13.87 -7.10
CA GLY A 65 1.16 13.33 -5.93
C GLY A 65 -0.12 12.59 -6.30
N VAL A 66 -0.98 13.21 -7.13
CA VAL A 66 -2.23 12.59 -7.59
C VAL A 66 -1.97 11.27 -8.33
N THR A 67 -1.04 11.25 -9.28
CA THR A 67 -0.71 10.04 -10.05
C THR A 67 -0.12 8.93 -9.17
N THR A 68 0.72 9.28 -8.20
CA THR A 68 1.24 8.33 -7.19
C THR A 68 0.10 7.72 -6.37
N GLY A 69 -0.80 8.56 -5.86
CA GLY A 69 -1.92 8.12 -5.03
C GLY A 69 -2.92 7.25 -5.81
N VAL A 70 -3.22 7.61 -7.06
CA VAL A 70 -4.08 6.81 -7.95
C VAL A 70 -3.46 5.46 -8.26
N ALA A 71 -2.13 5.39 -8.46
CA ALA A 71 -1.44 4.12 -8.69
C ALA A 71 -1.56 3.18 -7.48
N PHE A 72 -1.33 3.67 -6.26
CA PHE A 72 -1.51 2.87 -5.04
C PHE A 72 -2.97 2.48 -4.79
N LEU A 73 -3.91 3.39 -5.01
CA LEU A 73 -5.33 3.09 -4.91
C LEU A 73 -5.75 2.00 -5.91
N GLY A 74 -5.32 2.14 -7.17
CA GLY A 74 -5.56 1.15 -8.21
C GLY A 74 -4.93 -0.21 -7.89
N SER A 75 -3.75 -0.23 -7.28
CA SER A 75 -3.11 -1.46 -6.79
C SER A 75 -3.99 -2.18 -5.76
N GLY A 76 -4.50 -1.45 -4.77
CA GLY A 76 -5.37 -2.03 -3.73
C GLY A 76 -6.68 -2.55 -4.30
N VAL A 77 -7.30 -1.80 -5.21
CA VAL A 77 -8.53 -2.22 -5.91
C VAL A 77 -8.28 -3.46 -6.77
N ALA A 78 -7.18 -3.51 -7.53
CA ALA A 78 -6.84 -4.66 -8.33
C ALA A 78 -6.58 -5.91 -7.47
N GLN A 79 -5.95 -5.76 -6.31
CA GLN A 79 -5.79 -6.86 -5.35
C GLN A 79 -7.15 -7.33 -4.81
N ALA A 80 -8.07 -6.42 -4.48
CA ALA A 80 -9.41 -6.79 -4.04
C ALA A 80 -10.18 -7.54 -5.13
N VAL A 81 -10.04 -7.12 -6.40
CA VAL A 81 -10.62 -7.83 -7.54
C VAL A 81 -10.05 -9.24 -7.65
N GLU A 82 -8.73 -9.40 -7.50
CA GLU A 82 -8.11 -10.71 -7.50
C GLU A 82 -8.66 -11.61 -6.38
N LEU A 83 -8.74 -11.10 -5.16
CA LEU A 83 -9.28 -11.83 -4.02
C LEU A 83 -10.73 -12.30 -4.22
N LEU A 84 -11.55 -11.50 -4.91
CA LEU A 84 -12.95 -11.82 -5.17
C LEU A 84 -13.16 -12.76 -6.36
N THR A 85 -12.23 -12.78 -7.32
CA THR A 85 -12.43 -13.43 -8.62
C THR A 85 -11.44 -14.55 -8.93
N GLY A 86 -10.31 -14.62 -8.20
CA GLY A 86 -9.19 -15.52 -8.48
C GLY A 86 -8.45 -15.20 -9.78
N LEU A 87 -8.64 -14.01 -10.38
CA LEU A 87 -8.04 -13.67 -11.66
C LEU A 87 -6.56 -13.28 -11.52
N ALA A 88 -5.66 -14.11 -12.05
CA ALA A 88 -4.21 -13.85 -12.04
C ALA A 88 -3.80 -12.51 -12.70
N ILE A 89 -4.57 -12.03 -13.68
CA ILE A 89 -4.31 -10.72 -14.32
C ILE A 89 -4.54 -9.56 -13.36
N ALA A 90 -5.45 -9.70 -12.39
CA ALA A 90 -5.73 -8.68 -11.39
C ALA A 90 -4.58 -8.60 -10.36
N ALA A 91 -4.03 -9.73 -9.91
CA ALA A 91 -2.78 -9.75 -9.12
C ALA A 91 -1.62 -9.08 -9.87
N THR A 92 -1.42 -9.44 -11.13
CA THR A 92 -0.34 -8.86 -11.95
C THR A 92 -0.51 -7.34 -12.11
N THR A 93 -1.73 -6.89 -12.35
CA THR A 93 -2.07 -5.46 -12.44
C THR A 93 -1.81 -4.75 -11.12
N SER A 94 -2.19 -5.37 -10.00
CA SER A 94 -1.93 -4.82 -8.66
C SER A 94 -0.44 -4.58 -8.43
N ASN A 95 0.40 -5.57 -8.77
CA ASN A 95 1.85 -5.48 -8.63
C ASN A 95 2.47 -4.40 -9.53
N ILE A 96 2.04 -4.30 -10.79
CA ILE A 96 2.52 -3.26 -11.70
C ILE A 96 2.19 -1.87 -11.17
N LEU A 97 0.95 -1.67 -10.71
CA LEU A 97 0.50 -0.39 -10.16
C LEU A 97 1.23 -0.05 -8.86
N LEU A 98 1.47 -1.03 -8.00
CA LEU A 98 2.28 -0.86 -6.79
C LEU A 98 3.69 -0.37 -7.14
N LEU A 99 4.36 -1.05 -8.06
CA LEU A 99 5.73 -0.69 -8.47
C LEU A 99 5.78 0.68 -9.14
N ALA A 100 4.80 1.00 -9.99
CA ALA A 100 4.68 2.31 -10.60
C ALA A 100 4.47 3.42 -9.55
N GLY A 101 3.54 3.22 -8.61
CA GLY A 101 3.29 4.16 -7.51
C GLY A 101 4.53 4.34 -6.63
N LEU A 102 5.23 3.25 -6.31
CA LEU A 102 6.47 3.31 -5.53
C LEU A 102 7.58 4.06 -6.28
N GLY A 103 7.72 3.81 -7.59
CA GLY A 103 8.67 4.53 -8.44
C GLY A 103 8.40 6.03 -8.47
N LEU A 104 7.14 6.43 -8.65
CA LEU A 104 6.71 7.83 -8.61
C LEU A 104 6.96 8.47 -7.23
N TYR A 105 6.64 7.78 -6.15
CA TYR A 105 6.89 8.23 -4.78
C TYR A 105 8.38 8.48 -4.52
N LEU A 106 9.24 7.52 -4.89
CA LEU A 106 10.69 7.65 -4.73
C LEU A 106 11.25 8.77 -5.60
N TYR A 107 10.75 8.93 -6.82
CA TYR A 107 11.13 10.02 -7.71
C TYR A 107 10.76 11.39 -7.11
N ALA A 108 9.53 11.55 -6.62
CA ALA A 108 9.08 12.77 -5.94
C ALA A 108 9.97 13.11 -4.74
N ARG A 109 10.32 12.09 -3.95
CA ARG A 109 11.20 12.24 -2.79
C ARG A 109 12.63 12.63 -3.18
N ALA A 110 13.15 12.09 -4.27
CA ALA A 110 14.48 12.42 -4.76
C ALA A 110 14.54 13.85 -5.31
N LYS A 111 13.48 14.31 -5.99
CA LYS A 111 13.37 15.68 -6.52
C LYS A 111 13.29 16.76 -5.42
N ASN A 112 12.67 16.43 -4.28
CA ASN A 112 12.45 17.36 -3.17
C ASN A 112 13.61 17.42 -2.16
N ARG A 113 14.75 16.78 -2.45
CA ARG A 113 16.00 16.88 -1.70
C ARG A 113 16.96 17.85 -2.37
#